data_AF-Q5V1W8-F1
#
_entry.id   AF-Q5V1W8-F1
#
_cell.length_a   1.000
_cell.length_b   1.000
_cell.length_c   1.000
_cell.angle_alpha   90.00
_cell.angle_beta   90.00
_cell.angle_gamma   90.00
#
_symmetry.space_group_name_H-M   'P 1'
#
loop_
_entity.id
_entity.type
_entity.pdbx_description
1 polymer ?
#
loop_
_entity_poly.entity_id
_entity_poly.type
_entity_poly.pdbx_seq_one_letter_code
_entity_poly.pdbx_strand_id
1 'polypeptide(L)' 'MWVFDATPLIYLGKVSQLSLVEQVAEPCVLPERVYEEVVTTGLEAGYMLNRRNTTSFTAWIRAVTC' A
#
# COMPACT_ATOMS: atom_id res chain seq x y z
N MET A 1 12.51 11.66 2.39
CA MET A 1 11.67 11.28 1.22
C MET A 1 11.84 9.79 1.01
N TRP A 2 10.78 9.03 1.26
CA TRP A 2 10.78 7.57 1.15
C TRP A 2 10.17 7.15 -0.18
N VAL A 3 10.74 6.14 -0.84
CA VAL A 3 10.15 5.54 -2.02
C VAL A 3 9.74 4.13 -1.65
N PHE A 4 8.45 3.81 -1.77
CA PHE A 4 7.97 2.48 -1.46
C PHE A 4 8.28 1.50 -2.57
N ASP A 5 8.62 0.28 -2.17
CA ASP A 5 8.74 -0.90 -3.03
C ASP A 5 7.48 -1.77 -2.93
N ALA A 6 7.20 -2.55 -3.97
CA ALA A 6 6.03 -3.41 -4.02
C ALA A 6 6.11 -4.57 -3.00
N THR A 7 7.30 -5.13 -2.83
CA THR A 7 7.54 -6.31 -2.00
C THR A 7 7.13 -6.12 -0.53
N PRO A 8 7.61 -5.07 0.18
CA PRO A 8 7.19 -4.85 1.57
C PRO A 8 5.69 -4.55 1.69
N LEU A 9 5.09 -3.82 0.75
CA LEU A 9 3.65 -3.53 0.75
C LEU A 9 2.82 -4.82 0.57
N ILE A 10 3.25 -5.73 -0.31
CA ILE A 10 2.63 -7.06 -0.50
C ILE A 10 2.72 -7.90 0.77
N TYR A 11 3.86 -7.90 1.45
CA TYR A 11 4.01 -8.61 2.72
C TYR A 11 3.13 -8.03 3.83
N LEU A 12 3.07 -6.70 3.96
CA LEU A 12 2.21 -6.03 4.92
C LEU A 12 0.72 -6.29 4.63
N GLY A 13 0.34 -6.36 3.36
CA GLY A 13 -0.97 -6.82 2.91
C GLY A 13 -1.28 -8.23 3.43
N LYS A 14 -0.39 -9.20 3.13
CA LYS A 14 -0.53 -10.61 3.55
C LYS A 14 -0.81 -10.78 5.05
N VAL A 15 -0.19 -9.95 5.90
CA VAL A 15 -0.37 -10.00 7.36
C VAL A 15 -1.41 -9.01 7.89
N SER A 16 -2.15 -8.32 7.03
CA SER A 16 -3.13 -7.28 7.40
C SER A 16 -2.55 -6.13 8.26
N GLN A 17 -1.31 -5.72 7.99
CA GLN A 17 -0.59 -4.66 8.73
C GLN A 17 -0.30 -3.41 7.88
N LEU A 18 -1.08 -3.14 6.83
CA LEU A 18 -0.90 -1.94 5.98
C LEU A 18 -1.05 -0.62 6.74
N SER A 19 -1.72 -0.60 7.90
CA SER A 19 -1.81 0.58 8.77
C SER A 19 -0.47 1.02 9.36
N LEU A 20 0.58 0.16 9.35
CA LEU A 20 1.93 0.58 9.74
C LEU A 20 2.52 1.60 8.76
N VAL A 21 2.09 1.57 7.50
CA VAL A 21 2.56 2.49 6.47
C VAL A 21 2.01 3.90 6.71
N GLU A 22 0.81 4.01 7.29
CA GLU A 22 0.21 5.28 7.70
C GLU A 22 0.98 5.97 8.85
N GLN A 23 1.79 5.22 9.61
CA GLN A 23 2.58 5.75 10.73
C GLN A 23 3.92 6.35 10.30
N VAL A 24 4.31 6.16 9.03
CA VAL A 24 5.53 6.77 8.48
C VAL A 24 5.26 8.26 8.26
N ALA A 25 5.71 9.09 9.20
CA ALA A 25 5.41 10.52 9.26
C ALA A 25 6.15 11.39 8.21
N GLU A 26 7.01 10.79 7.40
CA GLU A 26 7.75 11.51 6.37
C GLU A 26 7.04 11.48 5.01
N PRO A 27 7.28 12.48 4.14
CA PRO A 27 6.77 12.44 2.77
C PRO A 27 7.31 11.20 2.06
N CYS A 28 6.37 10.39 1.58
CA CYS A 28 6.63 9.18 0.85
C CYS A 28 6.10 9.33 -0.58
N VAL A 29 6.73 8.66 -1.52
CA VAL A 29 6.31 8.57 -2.91
C VAL A 29 6.01 7.10 -3.20
N LEU A 30 4.86 6.86 -3.82
CA LEU A 30 4.51 5.56 -4.38
C LEU A 30 4.61 5.64 -5.91
N PRO A 31 5.64 5.04 -6.53
CA PRO A 31 5.73 4.99 -7.99
C PRO A 31 4.51 4.27 -8.60
N GLU A 32 4.03 4.75 -9.75
CA GLU A 32 2.86 4.17 -10.44
C GLU A 32 3.03 2.66 -10.71
N ARG A 33 4.21 2.24 -11.17
CA ARG A 33 4.56 0.84 -11.37
C ARG A 33 4.43 -0.01 -10.09
N VAL A 34 4.84 0.56 -8.95
CA VAL A 34 4.73 -0.12 -7.64
C VAL A 34 3.26 -0.23 -7.24
N TYR A 35 2.47 0.83 -7.45
CA TYR A 35 1.02 0.79 -7.23
C TYR A 35 0.35 -0.31 -8.06
N GLU A 36 0.64 -0.39 -9.36
CA GLU A 36 0.09 -1.43 -10.25
C GLU A 36 0.45 -2.84 -9.79
N GLU A 37 1.71 -3.05 -9.41
CA GLU A 37 2.19 -4.36 -8.95
C GLU A 37 1.53 -4.78 -7.63
N VAL A 38 1.45 -3.85 -6.69
CA VAL A 38 0.81 -4.04 -5.37
C VAL A 38 -0.68 -4.33 -5.53
N VAL A 39 -1.38 -3.55 -6.36
CA VAL A 39 -2.82 -3.71 -6.57
C VAL A 39 -3.14 -5.00 -7.32
N THR A 40 -2.44 -5.29 -8.42
CA THR A 40 -2.66 -6.50 -9.23
C THR A 40 -2.34 -7.75 -8.40
N THR A 41 -1.15 -7.82 -7.84
CA THR A 41 -0.71 -8.99 -7.05
C THR A 41 -1.52 -9.13 -5.76
N GLY A 42 -1.86 -8.01 -5.11
CA GLY A 42 -2.59 -7.96 -3.85
C GLY A 42 -4.08 -8.32 -3.97
N LEU A 43 -4.72 -7.95 -5.09
CA LEU A 43 -6.10 -8.32 -5.42
C LEU A 43 -6.21 -9.77 -5.86
N GLU A 44 -5.39 -10.19 -6.82
CA GLU A 44 -5.42 -11.55 -7.37
C GLU A 44 -5.17 -12.61 -6.29
N ALA A 45 -4.30 -12.29 -5.34
CA ALA A 45 -3.96 -13.21 -4.27
C ALA A 45 -4.81 -13.04 -3.00
N GLY A 46 -5.78 -12.11 -2.99
CA GLY A 46 -6.70 -11.88 -1.86
C GLY A 46 -6.04 -11.33 -0.59
N TYR A 47 -4.79 -10.87 -0.68
CA TYR A 47 -3.99 -10.49 0.47
C TYR A 47 -4.23 -9.05 0.93
N MET A 48 -4.61 -8.14 0.03
CA MET A 48 -4.58 -6.71 0.36
C MET A 48 -5.92 -6.11 0.78
N LEU A 49 -7.04 -6.61 0.26
CA LEU A 49 -8.29 -5.85 0.28
C LEU A 49 -9.41 -6.62 0.98
N ASN A 50 -9.43 -6.50 2.31
CA ASN A 50 -10.68 -6.62 3.05
C ASN A 50 -11.33 -5.22 3.16
N ARG A 51 -12.64 -5.12 3.41
CA ARG A 51 -13.39 -3.84 3.41
C ARG A 51 -12.76 -2.71 4.25
N ARG A 52 -12.06 -3.02 5.36
CA ARG A 52 -11.41 -2.00 6.20
C ARG A 52 -10.08 -1.53 5.59
N ASN A 53 -9.28 -2.46 5.10
CA ASN A 53 -7.97 -2.19 4.53
C ASN A 53 -8.09 -1.42 3.21
N THR A 54 -9.18 -1.61 2.44
CA THR A 54 -9.44 -0.90 1.19
C THR A 54 -9.55 0.60 1.37
N THR A 55 -10.34 1.06 2.34
CA THR A 55 -10.57 2.50 2.57
C THR A 55 -9.30 3.19 3.06
N SER A 56 -8.59 2.56 4.01
CA SER A 56 -7.33 3.06 4.54
C SER A 56 -6.23 3.12 3.48
N PHE A 57 -6.03 2.03 2.73
CA PHE A 57 -4.95 1.95 1.74
C PHE A 57 -5.19 2.89 0.55
N THR A 58 -6.42 3.00 0.04
CA THR A 58 -6.73 3.95 -1.05
C THR A 58 -6.66 5.41 -0.60
N ALA A 59 -7.06 5.71 0.64
CA ALA A 59 -6.89 7.05 1.21
C ALA A 59 -5.40 7.40 1.39
N TRP A 60 -4.60 6.45 1.86
CA TRP A 60 -3.16 6.61 2.04
C TRP A 60 -2.43 6.78 0.70
N ILE A 61 -2.72 5.95 -0.31
CA ILE A 61 -2.17 6.11 -1.67
C ILE A 61 -2.42 7.53 -2.17
N ARG A 62 -3.66 8.02 -2.08
CA ARG A 62 -4.03 9.38 -2.50
C ARG A 62 -3.24 10.46 -1.75
N ALA A 63 -2.82 10.20 -0.51
CA ALA A 63 -2.03 11.14 0.27
C ALA A 63 -0.53 11.13 -0.09
N VAL A 64 -0.03 10.09 -0.75
CA VAL A 64 1.41 9.93 -1.11
C VAL A 64 1.70 9.97 -2.61
N THR A 65 0.67 9.98 -3.46
CA THR A 65 0.79 10.16 -4.92
C THR A 65 0.49 11.60 -5.41
N CYS A 66 0.20 12.54 -4.52
CA CYS A 66 -0.04 13.95 -4.84
C CYS A 66 1.03 14.87 -4.23
#